data_AF-A0A8T9SW76-F1
#
_entry.id   AF-A0A8T9SW76-F1
#
_cell.length_a   1.000
_cell.length_b   1.000
_cell.length_c   1.000
_cell.angle_alpha   90.00
_cell.angle_beta   90.00
_cell.angle_gamma   90.00
#
_symmetry.space_group_name_H-M   'P 1'
#
loop_
_entity.id
_entity.type
_entity.pdbx_description
1 polymer ?
#
loop_
_entity_poly.entity_id
_entity_poly.type
_entity_poly.pdbx_seq_one_letter_code
_entity_poly.pdbx_strand_id
1 'polypeptide(L)'
;MRYLWLTSLLLSLGYLNSWSSWAQQATEVPATAPTPDTVRHDNSSPVYVLNDRFIVGGLWDVVPANIAEIVVYKGGEVPARLRSVMSHGVVSVNLKKRFKGNTKSLAAIQQWLKLRGPVAFQLEGQPLEDTGLRIVTDAIAGIDVMRPSVGQSTTVINIRLVRTNPRPTYHPPGTIMIRGNASQ
;
A
#
# COMPACT_ATOMS: atom_id res chain seq x y z
N MET A 1 -10.68 69.28 24.52
CA MET A 1 -11.82 69.01 25.44
C MET A 1 -11.44 67.77 26.25
N ARG A 2 -10.79 67.91 27.41
CA ARG A 2 -11.40 67.96 28.77
C ARG A 2 -12.34 66.77 29.03
N TYR A 3 -11.87 65.78 29.81
CA TYR A 3 -12.46 65.13 31.01
C TYR A 3 -11.39 64.16 31.55
N LEU A 4 -10.69 64.46 32.66
CA LEU A 4 -11.03 64.21 34.08
C LEU A 4 -11.31 62.73 34.40
N TRP A 5 -10.35 62.03 35.03
CA TRP A 5 -10.33 61.60 36.46
C TRP A 5 -11.51 60.67 36.80
N LEU A 6 -11.37 59.44 37.33
CA LEU A 6 -10.82 59.13 38.66
C LEU A 6 -10.73 57.60 38.88
N THR A 7 -9.83 57.27 39.79
CA THR A 7 -9.40 55.99 40.36
C THR A 7 -10.41 55.34 41.34
N SER A 8 -10.18 54.03 41.61
CA SER A 8 -10.33 53.36 42.93
C SER A 8 -11.78 53.05 43.40
N LEU A 9 -12.15 51.99 44.14
CA LEU A 9 -11.46 50.94 44.91
C LEU A 9 -12.53 50.12 45.71
N LEU A 10 -12.30 48.80 45.87
CA LEU A 10 -12.69 47.89 46.99
C LEU A 10 -14.13 47.38 47.26
N LEU A 11 -14.14 46.06 47.62
CA LEU A 11 -14.91 45.33 48.66
C LEU A 11 -16.44 45.21 48.46
N SER A 12 -17.15 44.11 48.78
CA SER A 12 -16.89 42.88 49.55
C SER A 12 -18.14 41.98 49.54
N LEU A 13 -17.95 40.68 49.82
CA LEU A 13 -18.84 39.74 50.54
C LEU A 13 -20.26 39.45 50.02
N GLY A 14 -20.57 38.16 49.86
CA GLY A 14 -21.93 37.67 49.63
C GLY A 14 -22.02 36.15 49.54
N TYR A 15 -22.17 35.53 50.71
CA TYR A 15 -22.40 34.10 50.96
C TYR A 15 -23.66 33.52 50.29
N LEU A 16 -23.60 32.20 50.00
CA LEU A 16 -24.59 31.13 50.26
C LEU A 16 -25.05 30.26 49.07
N ASN A 17 -25.05 28.95 49.39
CA ASN A 17 -25.96 27.88 48.92
C ASN A 17 -25.74 27.32 47.50
N SER A 18 -25.79 26.01 47.25
CA SER A 18 -25.94 24.79 48.06
C SER A 18 -26.00 23.63 47.06
N TRP A 19 -25.58 22.43 47.47
CA TRP A 19 -26.03 21.11 46.97
C TRP A 19 -25.85 20.74 45.50
N SER A 20 -25.00 19.73 45.25
CA SER A 20 -25.37 18.42 44.68
C SER A 20 -24.09 17.59 44.49
N SER A 21 -23.86 16.61 45.36
CA SER A 21 -24.03 15.18 45.08
C SER A 21 -22.86 14.54 44.31
N TRP A 22 -22.09 13.72 45.03
CA TRP A 22 -21.46 12.48 44.54
C TRP A 22 -20.84 12.55 43.14
N ALA A 23 -19.66 13.15 43.02
CA ALA A 23 -18.77 12.82 41.90
C ALA A 23 -18.26 11.40 42.14
N GLN A 24 -18.95 10.43 41.55
CA GLN A 24 -18.39 9.11 41.31
C GLN A 24 -17.07 9.32 40.57
N GLN A 25 -15.96 8.96 41.20
CA GLN A 25 -14.71 8.72 40.49
C GLN A 25 -14.96 7.53 39.56
N ALA A 26 -15.41 7.84 38.35
CA ALA A 26 -15.17 6.98 37.21
C ALA A 26 -13.65 6.94 37.07
N THR A 27 -13.05 5.83 37.51
CA THR A 27 -11.72 5.44 37.06
C THR A 27 -11.85 5.23 35.55
N GLU A 28 -11.68 6.31 34.80
CA GLU A 28 -11.42 6.24 33.37
C GLU A 28 -10.05 5.54 33.23
N VAL A 29 -10.11 4.21 33.15
CA VAL A 29 -9.10 3.45 32.43
C VAL A 29 -9.00 4.14 31.08
N PRO A 30 -7.84 4.71 30.69
CA PRO A 30 -7.73 5.28 29.37
C PRO A 30 -8.00 4.15 28.39
N ALA A 31 -9.20 4.16 27.81
CA ALA A 31 -9.54 3.38 26.65
C ALA A 31 -8.53 3.85 25.61
N THR A 32 -7.47 3.05 25.44
CA THR A 32 -6.54 3.20 24.34
C THR A 32 -7.41 3.02 23.12
N ALA A 33 -7.84 4.14 22.54
CA ALA A 33 -8.47 4.15 21.24
C ALA A 33 -7.55 3.33 20.34
N PRO A 34 -8.05 2.30 19.63
CA PRO A 34 -7.22 1.64 18.65
C PRO A 34 -6.76 2.73 17.68
N THR A 35 -5.48 3.09 17.75
CA THR A 35 -4.81 3.83 16.69
C THR A 35 -5.20 3.12 15.40
N PRO A 36 -5.72 3.83 14.38
CA PRO A 36 -5.99 3.20 13.10
C PRO A 36 -4.71 2.48 12.73
N ASP A 37 -4.78 1.16 12.58
CA ASP A 37 -3.66 0.33 12.19
C ASP A 37 -3.02 1.03 10.99
N THR A 38 -1.89 1.69 11.22
CA THR A 38 -0.94 1.97 10.15
C THR A 38 -0.59 0.58 9.67
N VAL A 39 -1.28 0.14 8.62
CA VAL A 39 -0.96 -1.05 7.85
C VAL A 39 0.51 -0.89 7.52
N ARG A 40 1.37 -1.53 8.33
CA ARG A 40 2.77 -1.72 7.99
C ARG A 40 2.68 -2.55 6.73
N HIS A 41 2.90 -1.92 5.58
CA HIS A 41 3.08 -2.63 4.33
C HIS A 41 4.22 -3.60 4.60
N ASP A 42 3.88 -4.88 4.66
CA ASP A 42 4.85 -5.96 4.73
C ASP A 42 5.54 -6.00 3.36
N ASN A 43 6.56 -5.14 3.21
CA ASN A 43 7.37 -4.97 2.00
C ASN A 43 8.20 -6.22 1.68
N SER A 44 7.97 -7.34 2.36
CA SER A 44 8.73 -8.58 2.20
C SER A 44 8.29 -9.42 0.99
N SER A 45 7.16 -9.08 0.36
CA SER A 45 6.62 -9.87 -0.76
C SER A 45 7.17 -9.41 -2.11
N PRO A 46 7.80 -10.32 -2.89
CA PRO A 46 8.34 -9.97 -4.20
C PRO A 46 7.24 -9.51 -5.15
N VAL A 47 7.63 -8.69 -6.14
CA VAL A 47 6.78 -8.37 -7.28
C VAL A 47 6.94 -9.45 -8.34
N TYR A 48 5.82 -10.00 -8.79
CA TYR A 48 5.79 -10.96 -9.87
C TYR A 48 5.59 -10.24 -11.19
N VAL A 49 6.42 -10.56 -12.19
CA VAL A 49 6.36 -9.97 -13.52
C VAL A 49 6.28 -11.07 -14.57
N LEU A 50 5.29 -11.01 -15.45
CA LEU A 50 5.19 -11.92 -16.59
C LEU A 50 5.83 -11.30 -17.83
N ASN A 51 6.64 -12.07 -18.54
CA ASN A 51 7.30 -11.68 -19.79
C ASN A 51 8.03 -10.33 -19.70
N ASP A 52 8.66 -10.05 -18.56
CA ASP A 52 9.35 -8.78 -18.23
C ASP A 52 8.52 -7.50 -18.46
N ARG A 53 7.19 -7.61 -18.48
CA ARG A 53 6.30 -6.51 -18.88
C ARG A 53 5.05 -6.36 -18.01
N PHE A 54 4.47 -7.47 -17.55
CA PHE A 54 3.17 -7.45 -16.90
C PHE A 54 3.30 -7.72 -15.40
N ILE A 55 3.08 -6.70 -14.58
CA ILE A 55 3.02 -6.83 -13.12
C ILE A 55 1.72 -7.56 -12.74
N VAL A 56 1.85 -8.61 -11.93
CA VAL A 56 0.74 -9.44 -11.43
C VAL A 56 0.76 -9.53 -9.90
N GLY A 57 -0.40 -9.79 -9.29
CA GLY A 57 -0.53 -9.94 -7.83
C GLY A 57 0.00 -11.27 -7.31
N GLY A 58 0.22 -12.23 -8.21
CA GLY A 58 0.75 -13.56 -7.94
C GLY A 58 0.67 -14.44 -9.19
N LEU A 59 1.04 -15.71 -9.04
CA LEU A 59 1.18 -16.67 -10.16
C LEU A 59 0.05 -17.71 -10.23
N TRP A 60 -1.07 -17.52 -9.51
CA TRP A 60 -2.12 -18.54 -9.39
C TRP A 60 -2.82 -18.88 -10.72
N ASP A 61 -2.97 -17.91 -11.62
CA ASP A 61 -3.55 -18.12 -12.95
C ASP A 61 -2.53 -18.63 -13.99
N VAL A 62 -1.26 -18.78 -13.59
CA VAL A 62 -0.20 -19.25 -14.48
C VAL A 62 -0.13 -20.76 -14.44
N VAL A 63 -0.56 -21.40 -15.53
CA VAL A 63 -0.40 -22.85 -15.71
C VAL A 63 1.10 -23.20 -15.83
N PRO A 64 1.67 -24.04 -14.96
CA PRO A 64 3.12 -24.32 -14.95
C PRO A 64 3.68 -24.83 -16.29
N ALA A 65 2.92 -25.65 -17.03
CA ALA A 65 3.32 -26.17 -18.33
C ALA A 65 3.59 -25.07 -19.39
N ASN A 66 3.00 -23.88 -19.21
CA ASN A 66 3.17 -22.73 -20.09
C ASN A 66 4.38 -21.86 -19.72
N ILE A 67 5.06 -22.12 -18.61
CA ILE A 67 6.25 -21.39 -18.19
C ILE A 67 7.43 -21.89 -19.04
N ALA A 68 8.14 -20.95 -19.66
CA ALA A 68 9.39 -21.18 -20.35
C ALA A 68 10.57 -21.06 -19.39
N GLU A 69 10.54 -20.04 -18.54
CA GLU A 69 11.66 -19.69 -17.66
C GLU A 69 11.15 -18.90 -16.44
N ILE A 70 11.83 -19.07 -15.30
CA ILE A 70 11.64 -18.27 -14.09
C ILE A 70 12.99 -17.71 -13.69
N VAL A 71 13.08 -16.39 -13.54
CA VAL A 71 14.28 -15.69 -13.09
C VAL A 71 13.95 -14.92 -11.81
N VAL A 72 14.75 -15.13 -10.78
CA VAL A 72 14.59 -14.42 -9.50
C VAL A 72 15.72 -13.42 -9.35
N TYR A 73 15.38 -12.14 -9.32
CA TYR A 73 16.33 -11.05 -9.16
C TYR A 73 16.41 -10.63 -7.70
N LYS A 74 17.57 -10.89 -7.07
CA LYS A 74 17.91 -10.52 -5.69
C LYS A 74 19.13 -9.59 -5.68
N GLY A 75 18.96 -8.37 -6.19
CA GLY A 75 20.04 -7.39 -6.39
C GLY A 75 20.92 -7.68 -7.63
N GLY A 76 21.67 -6.67 -8.09
CA GLY A 76 22.63 -6.80 -9.21
C GLY A 76 22.06 -6.50 -10.62
N GLU A 77 22.55 -7.24 -11.62
CA GLU A 77 22.19 -7.10 -13.05
C GLU A 77 20.72 -7.46 -13.30
N VAL A 78 19.92 -6.42 -13.41
CA VAL A 78 18.48 -6.51 -13.66
C VAL A 78 18.21 -5.79 -14.99
N PRO A 79 17.34 -6.34 -15.86
CA PRO A 79 16.91 -5.63 -17.05
C PRO A 79 16.47 -4.21 -16.71
N ALA A 80 16.90 -3.22 -17.49
CA ALA A 80 16.66 -1.81 -17.20
C ALA A 80 15.19 -1.50 -16.87
N ARG A 81 14.26 -2.22 -17.51
CA ARG A 81 12.82 -2.06 -17.30
C ARG A 81 12.32 -2.46 -15.91
N LEU A 82 12.98 -3.43 -15.28
CA LEU A 82 12.59 -3.95 -13.97
C LEU A 82 13.28 -3.21 -12.81
N ARG A 83 14.19 -2.28 -13.13
CA ARG A 83 15.00 -1.57 -12.11
C ARG A 83 14.15 -0.83 -11.08
N SER A 84 13.03 -0.24 -11.51
CA SER A 84 12.14 0.52 -10.61
C SER A 84 11.37 -0.38 -9.62
N VAL A 85 11.15 -1.66 -9.94
CA VAL A 85 10.46 -2.61 -9.04
C VAL A 85 11.42 -3.45 -8.20
N MET A 86 12.73 -3.28 -8.36
CA MET A 86 13.75 -4.05 -7.64
C MET A 86 13.76 -3.85 -6.13
N SER A 87 13.26 -2.72 -5.64
CA SER A 87 13.13 -2.44 -4.20
C SER A 87 12.26 -3.48 -3.47
N HIS A 88 11.38 -4.18 -4.19
CA HIS A 88 10.53 -5.25 -3.66
C HIS A 88 11.13 -6.65 -3.83
N GLY A 89 12.22 -6.80 -4.59
CA GLY A 89 12.62 -8.08 -5.17
C GLY A 89 11.69 -8.51 -6.31
N VAL A 90 12.24 -9.13 -7.36
CA VAL A 90 11.46 -9.45 -8.57
C VAL A 90 11.54 -10.92 -8.91
N VAL A 91 10.39 -11.54 -9.15
CA VAL A 91 10.27 -12.86 -9.75
C VAL A 91 9.73 -12.66 -11.15
N SER A 92 10.59 -12.75 -12.16
CA SER A 92 10.18 -12.74 -13.56
C SER A 92 9.84 -14.14 -14.02
N VAL A 93 8.70 -14.28 -14.70
CA VAL A 93 8.22 -15.54 -15.28
C VAL A 93 7.98 -15.30 -16.76
N ASN A 94 8.82 -15.91 -17.59
CA ASN A 94 8.67 -15.89 -19.04
C ASN A 94 7.79 -17.06 -19.46
N LEU A 95 6.72 -16.77 -20.19
CA LEU A 95 5.75 -17.73 -20.70
C LEU A 95 6.11 -18.12 -22.13
N LYS A 96 5.91 -19.40 -22.47
CA LYS A 96 6.03 -19.93 -23.84
C LYS A 96 5.05 -19.25 -24.81
N LYS A 97 3.93 -18.75 -24.28
CA LYS A 97 2.85 -18.12 -25.04
C LYS A 97 2.64 -16.69 -24.58
N ARG A 98 2.06 -15.87 -25.46
CA ARG A 98 1.66 -14.50 -25.13
C ARG A 98 0.63 -14.48 -23.99
N PHE A 99 0.87 -13.64 -22.99
CA PHE A 99 -0.08 -13.35 -21.92
C PHE A 99 -1.35 -12.68 -22.47
N LYS A 100 -2.53 -13.15 -22.05
CA LYS A 100 -3.84 -12.71 -22.55
C LYS A 100 -4.71 -11.96 -21.53
N GLY A 101 -4.18 -11.60 -20.36
CA GLY A 101 -4.96 -10.89 -19.33
C GLY A 101 -5.21 -9.41 -19.64
N ASN A 102 -6.23 -8.86 -18.98
CA ASN A 102 -6.55 -7.44 -19.04
C ASN A 102 -5.46 -6.62 -18.34
N THR A 103 -4.90 -5.63 -19.04
CA THR A 103 -3.79 -4.83 -18.51
C THR A 103 -3.99 -3.35 -18.75
N LYS A 104 -3.49 -2.51 -17.84
CA LYS A 104 -3.42 -1.07 -18.00
C LYS A 104 -1.96 -0.61 -18.00
N SER A 105 -1.60 0.28 -18.93
CA SER A 105 -0.35 1.05 -18.81
C SER A 105 -0.50 2.13 -17.74
N LEU A 106 0.61 2.70 -17.27
CA LEU A 106 0.59 3.82 -16.33
C LEU A 106 -0.24 5.00 -16.86
N ALA A 107 -0.06 5.36 -18.13
CA ALA A 107 -0.87 6.39 -18.79
C ALA A 107 -2.38 6.03 -18.80
N ALA A 108 -2.74 4.77 -19.05
CA ALA A 108 -4.13 4.33 -19.02
C ALA A 108 -4.73 4.37 -17.60
N ILE A 109 -3.91 4.16 -16.56
CA ILE A 109 -4.33 4.33 -15.16
C ILE A 109 -4.60 5.80 -14.85
N GLN A 110 -3.71 6.71 -15.24
CA GLN A 110 -3.95 8.16 -15.09
C GLN A 110 -5.24 8.61 -15.78
N GLN A 111 -5.46 8.15 -17.02
CA GLN A 111 -6.67 8.45 -17.78
C GLN A 111 -7.93 7.89 -17.11
N TRP A 112 -7.86 6.67 -16.59
CA TRP A 112 -8.96 6.04 -15.86
C TRP A 112 -9.38 6.85 -14.63
N LEU A 113 -8.40 7.46 -13.95
CA LEU A 113 -8.61 8.34 -12.79
C LEU A 113 -8.98 9.78 -13.18
N LYS A 114 -9.08 10.09 -14.48
CA LYS A 114 -9.39 11.42 -15.02
C LYS A 114 -8.43 12.52 -14.53
N LEU A 115 -7.18 12.17 -14.24
CA LEU A 115 -6.17 13.11 -13.75
C LEU A 115 -5.50 13.86 -14.91
N ARG A 116 -5.45 15.18 -14.82
CA ARG A 116 -4.80 16.06 -15.79
C ARG A 116 -3.46 16.56 -15.23
N GLY A 117 -2.47 16.72 -16.11
CA GLY A 117 -1.14 17.20 -15.76
C GLY A 117 -0.13 16.09 -15.43
N PRO A 118 1.08 16.47 -15.03
CA PRO A 118 2.14 15.52 -14.68
C PRO A 118 1.77 14.76 -13.39
N VAL A 119 2.06 13.46 -13.39
CA VAL A 119 1.86 12.56 -12.24
C VAL A 119 3.11 11.70 -12.05
N ALA A 120 3.41 11.37 -10.81
CA ALA A 120 4.41 10.35 -10.47
C ALA A 120 3.69 9.05 -10.10
N PHE A 121 4.22 7.92 -10.53
CA PHE A 121 3.66 6.61 -10.18
C PHE A 121 4.47 5.95 -9.09
N GLN A 122 3.76 5.24 -8.22
CA GLN A 122 4.35 4.35 -7.23
C GLN A 122 3.67 2.99 -7.28
N LEU A 123 4.44 1.95 -6.99
CA LEU A 123 3.96 0.60 -6.73
C LEU A 123 4.28 0.28 -5.27
N GLU A 124 3.23 0.09 -4.46
CA GLU A 124 3.37 -0.27 -3.04
C GLU A 124 4.29 0.72 -2.29
N GLY A 125 4.10 2.02 -2.54
CA GLY A 125 4.85 3.12 -1.93
C GLY A 125 6.24 3.38 -2.52
N GLN A 126 6.69 2.59 -3.49
CA GLN A 126 8.01 2.75 -4.14
C GLN A 126 7.88 3.35 -5.55
N PRO A 127 8.82 4.19 -6.01
CA PRO A 127 8.77 4.80 -7.34
C PRO A 127 8.66 3.78 -8.48
N LEU A 128 7.74 4.01 -9.41
CA LEU A 128 7.55 3.20 -10.61
C LEU A 128 7.82 4.06 -11.85
N GLU A 129 9.04 3.98 -12.37
CA GLU A 129 9.54 4.89 -13.42
C GLU A 129 9.42 4.32 -14.83
N ASP A 130 9.43 2.99 -14.99
CA ASP A 130 9.37 2.38 -16.32
C ASP A 130 7.95 2.42 -16.89
N THR A 131 7.77 3.22 -17.94
CA THR A 131 6.48 3.41 -18.61
C THR A 131 6.07 2.24 -19.53
N GLY A 132 7.00 1.33 -19.82
CA GLY A 132 6.77 0.10 -20.58
C GLY A 132 6.13 -1.02 -19.76
N LEU A 133 6.21 -0.93 -18.43
CA LEU A 133 5.51 -1.83 -17.52
C LEU A 133 4.00 -1.60 -17.58
N ARG A 134 3.26 -2.70 -17.47
CA ARG A 134 1.80 -2.73 -17.45
C ARG A 134 1.34 -3.51 -16.24
N ILE A 135 0.22 -3.10 -15.66
CA ILE A 135 -0.35 -3.74 -14.48
C ILE A 135 -1.56 -4.53 -14.93
N VAL A 136 -1.62 -5.81 -14.56
CA VAL A 136 -2.81 -6.62 -14.77
C VAL A 136 -3.93 -6.06 -13.91
N THR A 137 -5.10 -5.82 -14.50
CA THR A 137 -6.20 -5.12 -13.81
C THR A 137 -6.62 -5.87 -12.55
N ASP A 138 -6.70 -7.20 -12.62
CA ASP A 138 -7.10 -8.06 -11.50
C ASP A 138 -6.02 -8.14 -10.39
N ALA A 139 -4.81 -7.64 -10.66
CA ALA A 139 -3.76 -7.51 -9.68
C ALA A 139 -3.86 -6.23 -8.85
N ILE A 140 -4.71 -5.26 -9.21
CA ILE A 140 -4.85 -3.98 -8.50
C ILE A 140 -5.80 -4.17 -7.31
N ALA A 141 -5.26 -4.12 -6.09
CA ALA A 141 -6.06 -4.10 -4.87
C ALA A 141 -6.67 -2.73 -4.60
N GLY A 142 -5.96 -1.66 -4.96
CA GLY A 142 -6.41 -0.29 -4.75
C GLY A 142 -5.49 0.73 -5.39
N ILE A 143 -5.99 1.95 -5.55
CA ILE A 143 -5.21 3.09 -6.02
C ILE A 143 -5.41 4.25 -5.06
N ASP A 144 -4.31 4.78 -4.55
CA ASP A 144 -4.30 5.96 -3.70
C ASP A 144 -3.76 7.15 -4.49
N VAL A 145 -4.51 8.25 -4.51
CA VAL A 145 -4.14 9.47 -5.23
C VAL A 145 -3.79 10.56 -4.23
N MET A 146 -2.51 10.91 -4.16
CA MET A 146 -2.01 11.98 -3.30
C MET A 146 -1.88 13.26 -4.14
N ARG A 147 -2.64 14.28 -3.78
CA ARG A 147 -2.59 15.59 -4.45
C ARG A 147 -1.40 16.42 -3.95
N PRO A 148 -0.91 17.38 -4.75
CA PRO A 148 0.16 18.27 -4.34
C PRO A 148 -0.16 18.96 -3.01
N SER A 149 0.86 19.12 -2.17
CA SER A 149 0.78 19.78 -0.86
C SER A 149 2.08 20.53 -0.57
N VAL A 150 2.14 21.25 0.55
CA VAL A 150 3.36 21.95 0.99
C VAL A 150 4.42 20.88 1.33
N GLY A 151 5.27 20.54 0.36
CA GLY A 151 6.27 19.45 0.46
C GLY A 151 6.23 18.44 -0.69
N GLN A 152 5.16 18.40 -1.49
CA GLN A 152 5.05 17.58 -2.70
C GLN A 152 4.46 18.39 -3.85
N SER A 153 5.25 18.63 -4.88
CA SER A 153 4.86 19.48 -6.03
C SER A 153 4.02 18.75 -7.08
N THR A 154 3.98 17.41 -7.07
CA THR A 154 3.36 16.59 -8.11
C THR A 154 2.33 15.63 -7.51
N THR A 155 1.27 15.35 -8.27
CA THR A 155 0.29 14.32 -7.89
C THR A 155 0.95 12.95 -7.94
N VAL A 156 0.85 12.17 -6.87
CA VAL A 156 1.36 10.81 -6.80
C VAL A 156 0.20 9.82 -6.91
N ILE A 157 0.34 8.83 -7.78
CA ILE A 157 -0.58 7.71 -7.92
C ILE A 157 0.13 6.48 -7.37
N ASN A 158 -0.26 6.02 -6.18
CA ASN A 158 0.24 4.80 -5.60
C ASN A 158 -0.69 3.63 -5.92
N ILE A 159 -0.12 2.54 -6.42
CA ILE A 159 -0.85 1.35 -6.86
C ILE A 159 -0.54 0.23 -5.88
N ARG A 160 -1.58 -0.27 -5.21
CA ARG A 160 -1.50 -1.40 -4.27
C ARG A 160 -1.86 -2.68 -5.00
N LEU A 161 -1.05 -3.73 -4.84
CA LEU A 161 -1.28 -5.01 -5.47
C LEU A 161 -2.10 -5.93 -4.56
N VAL A 162 -2.87 -6.82 -5.16
CA VAL A 162 -3.46 -7.96 -4.46
C VAL A 162 -2.31 -8.86 -4.03
N ARG A 163 -2.02 -8.92 -2.73
CA ARG A 163 -1.02 -9.82 -2.17
C ARG A 163 -1.70 -11.11 -1.71
N THR A 164 -1.21 -12.23 -2.20
CA THR A 164 -1.48 -13.52 -1.57
C THR A 164 -0.40 -13.74 -0.51
N ASN A 165 -0.78 -13.71 0.77
CA ASN A 165 0.09 -14.23 1.81
C ASN A 165 0.11 -15.76 1.63
N PRO A 166 1.24 -16.40 1.29
CA PRO A 166 1.32 -17.85 1.31
C PRO A 166 1.22 -18.26 2.78
N ARG A 167 0.00 -18.45 3.29
CA ARG A 167 -0.18 -19.13 4.57
C ARG A 167 0.50 -20.48 4.41
N PRO A 168 1.52 -20.80 5.22
CA PRO A 168 2.09 -22.14 5.19
C PRO A 168 0.93 -23.10 5.41
N THR A 169 0.73 -24.02 4.46
CA THR A 169 -0.24 -25.09 4.63
C THR A 169 0.22 -25.87 5.86
N TYR A 170 -0.56 -25.81 6.94
CA TYR A 170 -0.22 -26.55 8.14
C TYR A 170 -0.34 -28.04 7.83
N HIS A 171 0.80 -28.71 7.77
CA HIS A 171 0.87 -30.16 7.63
C HIS A 171 1.01 -30.77 9.02
N PRO A 172 0.06 -31.60 9.49
CA PRO A 172 0.19 -32.25 10.77
C PRO A 172 1.41 -33.18 10.79
N PRO A 173 2.02 -33.42 11.97
CA PRO A 173 3.09 -34.40 12.12
C PRO A 173 2.69 -35.77 11.54
N GLY A 174 3.58 -36.41 10.79
CA GLY A 174 3.31 -37.68 10.09
C GLY A 174 2.83 -37.55 8.63
N THR A 175 2.71 -36.33 8.11
CA THR A 175 2.42 -36.10 6.68
C THR A 175 3.66 -36.44 5.83
N ILE A 176 3.56 -37.46 4.97
CA ILE A 176 4.57 -37.77 3.96
C ILE A 176 4.11 -37.20 2.62
N MET A 177 4.85 -36.23 2.08
CA MET A 177 4.61 -35.68 0.75
C MET A 177 5.44 -36.43 -0.29
N ILE A 178 4.77 -37.18 -1.17
CA ILE A 178 5.41 -37.82 -2.32
C ILE A 178 5.31 -36.87 -3.51
N ARG A 179 6.44 -36.38 -4.02
CA ARG A 179 6.49 -35.66 -5.30
C ARG A 179 6.64 -36.68 -6.42
N GLY A 180 5.63 -36.79 -7.28
CA GLY A 180 5.70 -37.65 -8.45
C GLY A 180 6.57 -37.02 -9.53
N ASN A 181 7.55 -37.76 -10.04
CA ASN A 181 8.21 -37.40 -11.29
C ASN A 181 7.27 -37.82 -12.43
N ALA A 182 6.55 -36.86 -13.01
CA ALA A 182 5.77 -37.11 -14.22
C ALA A 182 6.74 -37.20 -15.40
N SER A 183 7.22 -38.41 -15.68
CA SER A 183 7.81 -38.77 -16.96
C SER A 183 6.69 -39.32 -17.84
N GLN A 184 6.26 -38.55 -18.84
CA GLN A 184 5.61 -39.01 -20.08
C GLN A 184 5.62 -37.88 -21.12
#